data_AF-A0A381ZBD9-F1
#
_entry.id   AF-A0A381ZBD9-F1
#
_cell.length_a   1.000
_cell.length_b   1.000
_cell.length_c   1.000
_cell.angle_alpha   90.00
_cell.angle_beta   90.00
_cell.angle_gamma   90.00
#
_symmetry.space_group_name_H-M   'P 1'
#
loop_
_entity.id
_entity.type
_entity.pdbx_description
1 polymer ?
#
loop_
_entity_poly.entity_id
_entity_poly.type
_entity_poly.pdbx_seq_one_letter_code
_entity_poly.pdbx_strand_id
1 'polypeptide(L)'
;MTKLNLEQTILSNLIYSDDYTRKALPYIKEDYFQDSIEKIVFKTIASYIDKYKSCPDKEVVKLDLQKATLNEDQFKKSVEYIDTHLRINFDEGPNRLEWLIDETEKWCKDKAIYNAILNGIHIIDGKSKDQTVDAIPEILTEALSVS
;
A
#
# COMPACT_ATOMS: atom_id res chain seq x y z
N MET A 1 -11.50 -8.16 20.77
CA MET A 1 -10.49 -8.59 19.79
C MET A 1 -10.35 -7.48 18.77
N THR A 2 -9.31 -6.67 18.87
CA THR A 2 -9.01 -5.63 17.87
C THR A 2 -8.71 -6.37 16.57
N LYS A 3 -9.54 -6.19 15.54
CA LYS A 3 -9.33 -6.75 14.22
C LYS A 3 -7.94 -6.30 13.76
N LEU A 4 -7.06 -7.24 13.40
CA LEU A 4 -5.76 -6.92 12.81
C LEU A 4 -6.01 -6.08 11.56
N ASN A 5 -5.51 -4.85 11.54
CA ASN A 5 -5.54 -4.02 10.35
C ASN A 5 -4.30 -4.39 9.52
N LEU A 6 -4.53 -5.09 8.42
CA LEU A 6 -3.46 -5.63 7.60
C LEU A 6 -2.71 -4.50 6.90
N GLU A 7 -3.40 -3.45 6.42
CA GLU A 7 -2.79 -2.27 5.81
C GLU A 7 -1.79 -1.59 6.77
N GLN A 8 -2.16 -1.38 8.03
CA GLN A 8 -1.27 -0.84 9.07
C GLN A 8 -0.06 -1.76 9.32
N THR A 9 -0.29 -3.07 9.28
CA THR A 9 0.76 -4.08 9.48
C THR A 9 1.73 -4.07 8.32
N ILE A 10 1.25 -4.01 7.07
CA ILE A 10 2.04 -3.88 5.86
C ILE A 10 2.94 -2.64 5.96
N LEU A 11 2.34 -1.45 6.20
CA LEU A 11 3.09 -0.20 6.28
C LEU A 11 4.13 -0.20 7.40
N SER A 12 3.83 -0.82 8.54
CA SER A 12 4.77 -0.93 9.66
C SER A 12 5.97 -1.80 9.28
N ASN A 13 5.75 -2.94 8.62
CA ASN A 13 6.85 -3.83 8.27
C ASN A 13 7.70 -3.28 7.11
N LEU A 14 7.15 -2.39 6.28
CA LEU A 14 7.94 -1.66 5.26
C LEU A 14 9.00 -0.71 5.84
N ILE A 15 8.92 -0.37 7.14
CA ILE A 15 9.91 0.47 7.81
C ILE A 15 10.74 -0.30 8.86
N TYR A 16 10.23 -1.41 9.38
CA TYR A 16 10.87 -2.16 10.46
C TYR A 16 11.49 -3.50 10.05
N SER A 17 11.17 -4.03 8.86
CA SER A 17 11.68 -5.31 8.40
C SER A 17 12.21 -5.23 6.97
N ASP A 18 13.54 -5.24 6.84
CA ASP A 18 14.22 -5.24 5.53
C ASP A 18 13.87 -6.48 4.70
N ASP A 19 13.75 -7.65 5.33
CA ASP A 19 13.44 -8.89 4.62
C ASP A 19 12.01 -8.92 4.11
N TYR A 20 11.05 -8.46 4.93
CA TYR A 20 9.68 -8.25 4.49
C TYR A 20 9.62 -7.25 3.33
N THR A 21 10.27 -6.10 3.49
CA THR A 21 10.26 -5.04 2.49
C THR A 21 10.78 -5.53 1.14
N ARG A 22 11.91 -6.24 1.14
CA ARG A 22 12.49 -6.79 -0.10
C ARG A 22 11.56 -7.77 -0.80
N LYS A 23 10.82 -8.58 -0.05
CA LYS A 23 9.95 -9.63 -0.58
C LYS A 23 8.57 -9.11 -0.99
N ALA A 24 7.96 -8.21 -0.21
CA ALA A 24 6.58 -7.78 -0.39
C ALA A 24 6.44 -6.48 -1.21
N LEU A 25 7.33 -5.50 -1.05
CA LEU A 25 7.21 -4.18 -1.70
C LEU A 25 7.00 -4.24 -3.23
N PRO A 26 7.67 -5.14 -4.00
CA PRO A 26 7.47 -5.21 -5.45
C PRO A 26 6.03 -5.46 -5.91
N TYR A 27 5.20 -6.05 -5.04
CA TYR A 27 3.82 -6.41 -5.35
C TYR A 27 2.79 -5.38 -4.88
N ILE A 28 3.17 -4.51 -3.94
CA ILE A 28 2.27 -3.52 -3.34
C ILE A 28 2.20 -2.28 -4.23
N LYS A 29 0.98 -1.87 -4.60
CA LYS A 29 0.73 -0.63 -5.34
C LYS A 29 0.00 0.40 -4.49
N GLU A 30 0.23 1.68 -4.79
CA GLU A 30 -0.39 2.82 -4.07
C GLU A 30 -1.93 2.75 -4.15
N ASP A 31 -2.48 2.34 -5.29
CA ASP A 31 -3.92 2.26 -5.52
C ASP A 31 -4.61 1.12 -4.76
N TYR A 32 -3.86 0.21 -4.12
CA TYR A 32 -4.42 -0.86 -3.30
C TYR A 32 -4.90 -0.36 -1.93
N PHE A 33 -4.32 0.72 -1.42
CA PHE A 33 -4.82 1.41 -0.24
C PHE A 33 -6.09 2.17 -0.63
N GLN A 34 -7.11 2.21 0.24
CA GLN A 34 -8.35 2.97 -0.03
C GLN A 34 -8.35 4.29 0.75
N ASP A 35 -7.77 4.28 1.94
CA ASP A 35 -7.59 5.48 2.74
C ASP A 35 -6.52 6.39 2.11
N SER A 36 -6.85 7.69 2.00
CA SER A 36 -5.97 8.65 1.35
C SER A 36 -4.70 8.95 2.15
N ILE A 37 -4.74 8.84 3.47
CA ILE A 37 -3.59 9.00 4.35
C ILE A 37 -2.66 7.80 4.21
N GLU A 38 -3.21 6.58 4.16
CA GLU A 38 -2.43 5.36 3.91
C GLU A 38 -1.71 5.40 2.57
N LYS A 39 -2.38 5.89 1.51
CA LYS A 39 -1.74 6.13 0.20
C LYS A 39 -0.55 7.07 0.29
N ILE A 40 -0.72 8.20 0.97
CA ILE A 40 0.32 9.21 1.16
C ILE A 40 1.52 8.61 1.90
N VAL A 41 1.26 7.88 2.99
CA VAL A 41 2.29 7.23 3.81
C VAL A 41 3.03 6.16 2.99
N PHE A 42 2.29 5.25 2.32
CA PHE A 42 2.87 4.23 1.44
C PHE A 42 3.77 4.85 0.37
N LYS A 43 3.25 5.82 -0.38
CA LYS A 43 3.97 6.49 -1.46
C LYS A 43 5.27 7.10 -0.97
N THR A 44 5.25 7.72 0.20
CA THR A 44 6.43 8.34 0.80
C THR A 44 7.48 7.28 1.15
N ILE A 45 7.06 6.19 1.81
CA ILE A 45 7.94 5.07 2.16
C ILE A 45 8.53 4.41 0.89
N ALA A 46 7.69 4.07 -0.08
CA ALA A 46 8.10 3.42 -1.33
C ALA A 46 9.06 4.31 -2.13
N SER A 47 8.81 5.61 -2.21
CA SER A 47 9.71 6.56 -2.89
C SER A 47 11.07 6.66 -2.21
N TYR A 48 11.12 6.63 -0.88
CA TYR A 48 12.37 6.59 -0.14
C TYR A 48 13.14 5.30 -0.45
N ILE A 49 12.49 4.15 -0.34
CA ILE A 49 13.11 2.84 -0.56
C ILE A 49 13.62 2.74 -2.00
N ASP A 50 12.87 3.23 -2.99
CA ASP A 50 13.32 3.23 -4.37
C ASP A 50 14.57 4.11 -4.56
N LYS A 51 14.63 5.27 -3.90
CA LYS A 51 15.75 6.21 -4.02
C LYS A 51 17.02 5.74 -3.31
N TYR A 52 16.89 5.21 -2.10
CA TYR A 52 18.04 4.90 -1.23
C TYR A 52 18.33 3.40 -1.12
N LYS A 53 17.45 2.55 -1.65
CA LYS A 53 17.53 1.08 -1.59
C LYS A 53 17.67 0.55 -0.16
N SER A 54 17.07 1.27 0.80
CA SER A 54 17.05 0.95 2.23
C SER A 54 15.71 1.37 2.85
N CYS A 55 15.33 0.73 3.96
CA CYS A 55 14.13 1.12 4.71
C CYS A 55 14.35 2.47 5.41
N PRO A 56 13.36 3.38 5.40
CA PRO A 56 13.41 4.60 6.18
C PRO A 56 13.08 4.32 7.65
N ASP A 57 13.53 5.21 8.55
CA ASP A 57 12.92 5.32 9.88
C ASP A 57 11.71 6.28 9.85
N LYS A 58 10.93 6.28 10.93
CA LYS A 58 9.74 7.15 11.05
C LYS A 58 10.04 8.64 10.85
N GLU A 59 11.14 9.14 11.39
CA GLU A 59 11.47 10.56 11.33
C GLU A 59 11.87 10.94 9.92
N VAL A 60 12.56 10.06 9.20
CA VAL A 60 12.85 10.20 7.79
C VAL A 60 11.58 10.25 6.95
N VAL A 61 10.59 9.37 7.20
CA VAL A 61 9.29 9.43 6.50
C VAL A 61 8.59 10.76 6.77
N LYS A 62 8.57 11.25 8.01
CA LYS A 62 7.98 12.55 8.35
C LYS A 62 8.69 13.72 7.67
N LEU A 63 10.02 13.69 7.58
CA LEU A 63 10.80 14.70 6.87
C LEU A 63 10.52 14.71 5.36
N ASP A 64 10.31 13.53 4.77
CA ASP A 64 9.95 13.44 3.35
C ASP A 64 8.50 13.85 3.09
N LEU A 65 7.57 13.62 4.04
CA LEU A 65 6.21 14.18 3.98
C LEU A 65 6.21 15.71 3.95
N GLN A 66 7.12 16.39 4.66
CA GLN A 66 7.22 17.86 4.62
C GLN A 66 7.61 18.39 3.23
N LYS A 67 8.32 17.58 2.43
CA LYS A 67 8.73 17.93 1.07
C LYS A 67 7.66 17.60 0.05
N ALA A 68 6.67 16.77 0.41
CA ALA A 68 5.58 16.39 -0.47
C ALA A 68 4.58 17.55 -0.62
N THR A 69 3.93 17.62 -1.79
CA THR A 69 2.88 18.61 -2.06
C THR A 69 1.57 18.17 -1.40
N LEU A 70 1.48 18.35 -0.07
CA LEU A 70 0.32 18.04 0.75
C LEU A 70 -0.31 19.32 1.30
N ASN A 71 -1.63 19.31 1.49
CA ASN A 71 -2.25 20.36 2.30
C ASN A 71 -1.99 20.13 3.80
N GLU A 72 -2.24 21.14 4.62
CA GLU A 72 -1.93 21.11 6.06
C GLU A 72 -2.65 19.95 6.80
N ASP A 73 -3.92 19.69 6.45
CA ASP A 73 -4.72 18.62 7.06
C ASP A 73 -4.17 17.22 6.69
N GLN A 74 -3.83 17.00 5.42
CA GLN A 74 -3.20 15.77 4.93
C GLN A 74 -1.86 15.52 5.61
N PHE A 75 -1.02 16.56 5.70
CA PHE A 75 0.28 16.46 6.36
C PHE A 75 0.10 16.08 7.84
N LYS A 76 -0.74 16.81 8.57
CA LYS A 76 -0.98 16.56 10.00
C LYS A 76 -1.52 15.15 10.25
N LYS A 77 -2.51 14.70 9.48
CA LYS A 77 -3.09 13.35 9.59
C LYS A 77 -2.08 12.27 9.24
N SER A 78 -1.20 12.50 8.26
CA SER A 78 -0.15 11.54 7.89
C SER A 78 0.89 11.39 9.00
N VAL A 79 1.30 12.49 9.63
CA VAL A 79 2.20 12.45 10.79
C VAL A 79 1.55 11.72 11.96
N GLU A 80 0.29 12.05 12.28
CA GLU A 80 -0.48 11.38 13.33
C GLU A 80 -0.63 9.88 13.06
N TYR A 81 -0.87 9.50 11.80
CA TYR A 81 -0.95 8.10 11.39
C TYR A 81 0.38 7.38 11.64
N ILE A 82 1.51 7.96 11.24
CA ILE A 82 2.84 7.39 11.44
C ILE A 82 3.13 7.15 12.93
N ASP A 83 2.80 8.12 13.78
CA ASP A 83 3.04 8.03 15.22
C ASP A 83 2.12 7.02 15.91
N THR A 84 0.87 6.94 15.47
CA THR A 84 -0.14 6.11 16.10
C THR A 84 -0.06 4.66 15.65
N HIS A 85 0.17 4.41 14.35
CA HIS A 85 -0.04 3.10 13.73
C HIS A 85 1.23 2.39 13.30
N LEU A 86 2.26 3.11 12.83
CA LEU A 86 3.50 2.44 12.45
C LEU A 86 4.23 2.04 13.74
N ARG A 87 4.32 0.77 14.07
CA ARG A 87 4.97 0.32 15.32
C ARG A 87 5.86 -0.88 15.04
N ILE A 88 6.92 -1.01 15.85
CA ILE A 88 7.76 -2.20 15.83
C ILE A 88 6.88 -3.39 16.19
N ASN A 89 6.85 -4.39 15.31
CA ASN A 89 6.16 -5.64 15.56
C ASN A 89 7.16 -6.61 16.19
N PHE A 90 7.15 -6.71 17.53
CA PHE A 90 8.13 -7.46 18.34
C PHE A 90 8.12 -8.98 18.18
N ASP A 91 7.45 -9.54 17.17
CA ASP A 91 7.23 -10.99 17.06
C ASP A 91 7.74 -11.54 15.73
N GLU A 92 9.00 -11.24 15.39
CA GLU A 92 9.67 -11.63 14.14
C GLU A 92 10.17 -13.09 14.15
N GLY A 93 9.31 -14.04 14.53
CA GLY A 93 9.58 -15.44 14.23
C GLY A 93 9.55 -15.70 12.71
N PRO A 94 10.37 -16.60 12.16
CA PRO A 94 10.41 -16.88 10.72
C PRO A 94 9.02 -17.27 10.16
N ASN A 95 8.23 -18.03 10.93
CA ASN A 95 6.87 -18.40 10.56
C ASN A 95 5.92 -17.19 10.43
N ARG A 96 6.13 -16.13 11.22
CA ARG A 96 5.30 -14.92 11.13
C ARG A 96 5.62 -14.13 9.86
N LEU A 97 6.90 -14.05 9.51
CA LEU A 97 7.32 -13.34 8.31
C LEU A 97 6.74 -13.98 7.05
N GLU A 98 6.85 -15.30 6.91
CA GLU A 98 6.25 -16.05 5.80
C GLU A 98 4.74 -15.84 5.74
N TRP A 99 4.05 -16.01 6.87
CA TRP A 99 2.61 -15.77 6.95
C TRP A 99 2.22 -14.33 6.54
N LEU A 100 2.99 -13.33 6.96
CA LEU A 100 2.71 -11.95 6.63
C LEU A 100 2.90 -11.66 5.13
N ILE A 101 3.92 -12.27 4.51
CA ILE A 101 4.13 -12.18 3.07
C ILE A 101 2.95 -12.80 2.33
N ASP A 102 2.53 -14.02 2.71
CA ASP A 102 1.38 -14.71 2.11
C ASP A 102 0.08 -13.89 2.22
N GLU A 103 -0.20 -13.32 3.40
CA GLU A 103 -1.37 -12.47 3.59
C GLU A 103 -1.25 -11.15 2.82
N THR A 104 -0.04 -10.62 2.62
CA THR A 104 0.19 -9.41 1.82
C THR A 104 -0.05 -9.68 0.33
N GLU A 105 0.42 -10.79 -0.20
CA GLU A 105 0.16 -11.22 -1.59
C GLU A 105 -1.33 -11.41 -1.84
N LYS A 106 -2.01 -12.10 -0.92
CA LYS A 106 -3.47 -12.26 -0.96
C LYS A 106 -4.19 -10.92 -0.92
N TRP A 107 -3.76 -10.00 -0.05
CA TRP A 107 -4.32 -8.66 0.01
C TRP A 107 -4.11 -7.90 -1.30
N CYS A 108 -2.93 -7.99 -1.92
CA CYS A 108 -2.66 -7.38 -3.23
C CYS A 108 -3.61 -7.90 -4.31
N LYS A 109 -3.85 -9.22 -4.36
CA LYS A 109 -4.80 -9.87 -5.27
C LYS A 109 -6.22 -9.34 -5.07
N ASP A 110 -6.69 -9.33 -3.82
CA ASP A 110 -8.04 -8.87 -3.49
C ASP A 110 -8.24 -7.40 -3.89
N LYS A 111 -7.24 -6.53 -3.65
CA LYS A 111 -7.29 -5.11 -4.02
C LYS A 111 -7.21 -4.89 -5.54
N ALA A 112 -6.38 -5.66 -6.25
CA ALA A 112 -6.30 -5.60 -7.70
C ALA A 112 -7.65 -5.95 -8.33
N ILE A 113 -8.30 -7.03 -7.87
CA ILE A 113 -9.63 -7.45 -8.33
C ILE A 113 -10.68 -6.37 -8.00
N TYR A 114 -10.65 -5.83 -6.77
CA TYR A 114 -11.56 -4.76 -6.36
C TYR A 114 -11.43 -3.53 -7.27
N ASN A 115 -10.20 -3.07 -7.51
CA ASN A 115 -9.92 -1.93 -8.37
C ASN A 115 -10.36 -2.18 -9.82
N ALA A 116 -10.13 -3.39 -10.33
CA ALA A 116 -10.56 -3.80 -11.67
C ALA A 116 -12.09 -3.79 -11.83
N ILE A 117 -12.83 -4.32 -10.85
CA ILE A 117 -14.29 -4.27 -10.84
C ILE A 117 -14.80 -2.83 -10.79
N LEU A 118 -14.22 -2.00 -9.92
CA LEU A 118 -14.58 -0.58 -9.82
C LEU A 118 -14.33 0.16 -11.14
N ASN A 119 -13.19 -0.11 -11.79
CA ASN A 119 -12.88 0.45 -13.11
C ASN A 119 -13.89 -0.02 -14.16
N GLY A 120 -14.25 -1.30 -14.20
CA GLY A 120 -15.28 -1.83 -15.08
C GLY A 120 -16.63 -1.11 -14.91
N ILE A 121 -17.05 -0.84 -13.67
CA ILE A 121 -18.26 -0.05 -13.39
C ILE A 121 -18.13 1.37 -13.95
N HIS A 122 -16.98 2.04 -13.77
CA HIS A 122 -16.75 3.37 -14.32
C HIS A 122 -16.79 3.41 -15.85
N ILE A 123 -16.29 2.37 -16.52
CA ILE A 123 -16.37 2.22 -17.97
C ILE A 123 -17.83 2.07 -18.42
N ILE A 124 -18.59 1.18 -17.77
CA ILE A 124 -20.02 0.95 -18.07
C ILE A 124 -20.84 2.23 -17.88
N ASP A 125 -20.55 3.00 -16.83
CA ASP A 125 -21.21 4.26 -16.51
C ASP A 125 -20.82 5.42 -17.46
N GLY A 126 -19.89 5.21 -18.40
CA GLY A 126 -19.38 6.26 -19.28
C GLY A 126 -18.54 7.32 -18.57
N LYS A 127 -18.00 7.01 -17.38
CA LYS A 127 -17.12 7.90 -16.60
C LYS A 127 -15.65 7.77 -17.02
N SER A 128 -15.28 6.70 -17.73
CA SER A 128 -13.96 6.54 -18.34
C SER A 128 -13.87 7.33 -19.64
N LYS A 129 -12.79 8.12 -19.80
CA LYS A 129 -12.56 8.92 -21.02
C LYS A 129 -11.80 8.13 -22.10
N ASP A 130 -11.02 7.13 -21.69
CA ASP A 130 -10.00 6.51 -22.54
C ASP A 130 -10.29 5.03 -22.84
N GLN A 131 -11.24 4.41 -22.12
CA GLN A 131 -11.52 2.97 -22.21
C GLN A 131 -12.99 2.70 -22.54
N THR A 132 -13.24 1.72 -23.40
CA THR A 132 -14.57 1.22 -23.77
C THR A 132 -14.88 -0.08 -23.04
N VAL A 133 -16.14 -0.53 -23.10
CA VAL A 133 -16.60 -1.78 -22.48
C VAL A 133 -15.81 -3.02 -22.91
N ASP A 134 -15.21 -2.99 -24.11
CA ASP A 134 -14.39 -4.08 -24.65
C ASP A 134 -13.07 -4.28 -23.89
N ALA A 135 -12.62 -3.28 -23.11
CA ALA A 135 -11.42 -3.37 -22.28
C ALA A 135 -11.65 -4.12 -20.95
N ILE A 136 -12.91 -4.30 -20.53
CA ILE A 136 -13.24 -4.89 -19.22
C ILE A 136 -12.70 -6.32 -19.06
N PRO A 137 -12.81 -7.23 -20.05
CA PRO A 137 -12.24 -8.57 -19.93
C PRO A 137 -10.72 -8.58 -19.72
N GLU A 138 -9.99 -7.69 -20.39
CA GLU A 138 -8.53 -7.56 -20.24
C GLU A 138 -8.16 -7.03 -18.85
N ILE A 139 -8.84 -5.98 -18.37
CA ILE A 139 -8.66 -5.40 -17.04
C ILE A 139 -8.85 -6.46 -15.94
N LEU A 140 -9.89 -7.28 -16.06
CA LEU A 140 -10.15 -8.36 -15.09
C LEU A 140 -9.09 -9.47 -15.18
N THR A 141 -8.64 -9.80 -16.39
CA THR A 141 -7.59 -10.82 -16.60
C THR A 141 -6.26 -10.39 -16.00
N GLU A 142 -5.88 -9.12 -16.18
CA GLU A 142 -4.67 -8.56 -15.58
C GLU A 142 -4.74 -8.60 -14.04
N ALA A 143 -5.88 -8.20 -13.46
CA ALA A 143 -6.07 -8.22 -12.02
C ALA A 143 -6.02 -9.63 -11.42
N LEU A 144 -6.56 -10.62 -12.12
CA LEU A 144 -6.48 -12.03 -11.72
C LEU A 144 -5.07 -12.63 -11.85
N SER A 145 -4.18 -11.97 -12.60
CA SER A 145 -2.79 -12.40 -12.80
C SER A 145 -1.84 -11.88 -11.72
N VAL A 146 -2.30 -10.98 -10.84
CA VAL A 146 -1.49 -10.48 -9.72
C VAL A 146 -1.14 -11.66 -8.81
N SER A 147 0.16 -11.83 -8.56
CA SER A 147 0.74 -12.89 -7.71
C SER A 147 1.28 -12.28 -6.44
#